data_AF-A0A966PJZ1-F1
#
_entry.id   AF-A0A966PJZ1-F1
#
_cell.length_a   1.000
_cell.length_b   1.000
_cell.length_c   1.000
_cell.angle_alpha   90.00
_cell.angle_beta   90.00
_cell.angle_gamma   90.00
#
_symmetry.space_group_name_H-M   'P 1'
#
loop_
_entity.id
_entity.type
_entity.pdbx_description
1 polymer ?
#
loop_
_entity_poly.entity_id
_entity_poly.type
_entity_poly.pdbx_seq_one_letter_code
_entity_poly.pdbx_strand_id
1 'polypeptide(L)'
;RSRIDELTTGSFEEVLDDPTITNADDVTRIIFCSGKVVWDAFAEREKRGAKFAIVRLEQLYPFPIEQIKRILSKYKNAKELVWLQEEPENMGPRYFVDDRIWSLKQQGYALHHVARVESGSPATGSKTIHDQELDDLMAQTFSNW
;
A
#
# COMPACT_ATOMS: atom_id res chain seq x y z
N ARG A 1 -19.53 2.01 2.03
CA ARG A 1 -20.25 1.07 2.93
C ARG A 1 -20.29 -0.28 2.22
N SER A 2 -19.90 -1.35 2.89
CA SER A 2 -20.01 -2.72 2.37
C SER A 2 -21.47 -3.12 2.18
N ARG A 3 -21.72 -4.01 1.22
CA ARG A 3 -23.05 -4.59 1.02
C ARG A 3 -23.30 -5.71 2.03
N ILE A 4 -24.56 -6.08 2.24
CA ILE A 4 -24.94 -7.12 3.23
C ILE A 4 -24.45 -8.51 2.85
N ASP A 5 -24.33 -8.79 1.54
CA ASP A 5 -23.85 -10.06 1.01
C ASP A 5 -22.38 -10.33 1.34
N GLU A 6 -21.56 -9.28 1.44
CA GLU A 6 -20.18 -9.38 1.94
C GLU A 6 -20.14 -9.89 3.39
N LEU A 7 -21.19 -9.62 4.20
CA LEU A 7 -21.30 -10.14 5.57
C LEU A 7 -21.89 -11.54 5.64
N THR A 8 -22.92 -11.83 4.82
CA THR A 8 -23.65 -13.11 4.91
C THR A 8 -22.95 -14.25 4.19
N THR A 9 -22.16 -13.94 3.16
CA THR A 9 -21.50 -14.95 2.30
C THR A 9 -20.02 -14.71 2.09
N GLY A 10 -19.51 -13.51 2.41
CA GLY A 10 -18.08 -13.24 2.35
C GLY A 10 -17.32 -13.89 3.52
N SER A 11 -16.00 -13.75 3.45
CA SER A 11 -15.08 -14.14 4.51
C SER A 11 -14.08 -13.01 4.74
N PHE A 12 -13.30 -13.13 5.81
CA PHE A 12 -12.11 -12.30 5.93
C PHE A 12 -11.17 -12.57 4.75
N GLU A 13 -10.68 -11.50 4.14
CA GLU A 13 -9.69 -11.55 3.06
C GLU A 13 -8.42 -10.91 3.57
N GLU A 14 -7.33 -11.66 3.62
CA GLU A 14 -6.08 -11.16 4.22
C GLU A 14 -5.43 -10.06 3.38
N VAL A 15 -5.65 -10.13 2.06
CA VAL A 15 -5.13 -9.16 1.10
C VAL A 15 -6.21 -8.87 0.07
N LEU A 16 -6.60 -7.60 -0.04
CA LEU A 16 -7.61 -7.14 -0.98
C LEU A 16 -6.95 -6.44 -2.16
N ASP A 17 -7.23 -6.96 -3.35
CA ASP A 17 -6.79 -6.38 -4.62
C ASP A 17 -7.50 -5.04 -4.90
N ASP A 18 -7.02 -4.33 -5.92
CA ASP A 18 -7.59 -3.07 -6.35
C ASP A 18 -8.83 -3.30 -7.25
N PRO A 19 -10.06 -3.00 -6.79
CA PRO A 19 -11.27 -3.30 -7.54
C PRO A 19 -11.49 -2.35 -8.73
N THR A 20 -10.69 -1.28 -8.84
CA THR A 20 -10.88 -0.24 -9.86
C THR A 20 -9.98 -0.42 -11.08
N ILE A 21 -8.97 -1.31 -11.01
CA ILE A 21 -8.11 -1.61 -12.15
C ILE A 21 -8.84 -2.49 -13.15
N THR A 22 -9.09 -1.95 -14.35
CA THR A 22 -9.75 -2.67 -15.43
C THR A 22 -8.77 -3.38 -16.37
N ASN A 23 -7.54 -2.90 -16.47
CA ASN A 23 -6.49 -3.50 -17.29
C ASN A 23 -5.20 -3.67 -16.48
N ALA A 24 -4.93 -4.90 -16.05
CA ALA A 24 -3.75 -5.21 -15.25
C ALA A 24 -2.42 -5.04 -16.01
N ASP A 25 -2.44 -5.10 -17.34
CA ASP A 25 -1.23 -4.92 -18.15
C ASP A 25 -0.76 -3.46 -18.19
N ASP A 26 -1.62 -2.49 -17.87
CA ASP A 26 -1.23 -1.09 -17.79
C ASP A 26 -0.51 -0.73 -16.48
N VAL A 27 -0.54 -1.63 -15.49
CA VAL A 27 0.00 -1.38 -14.15
C VAL A 27 1.50 -1.66 -14.13
N THR A 28 2.28 -0.63 -13.81
CA THR A 28 3.75 -0.72 -13.65
C THR A 28 4.22 -0.71 -12.19
N ARG A 29 3.35 -0.24 -11.28
CA ARG A 29 3.61 -0.11 -9.85
C ARG A 29 2.43 -0.60 -9.02
N ILE A 30 2.73 -1.34 -7.96
CA ILE A 30 1.76 -1.77 -6.96
C ILE A 30 2.11 -1.12 -5.62
N ILE A 31 1.15 -0.42 -5.04
CA ILE A 31 1.24 0.22 -3.74
C ILE A 31 0.53 -0.68 -2.73
N PHE A 32 1.29 -1.31 -1.85
CA PHE A 32 0.79 -2.02 -0.68
C PHE A 32 0.61 -1.06 0.47
N CYS A 33 -0.52 -1.16 1.18
CA CYS A 33 -0.76 -0.40 2.41
C CYS A 33 -1.73 -1.15 3.33
N SER A 34 -1.87 -0.68 4.56
CA SER A 34 -2.79 -1.23 5.57
C SER A 34 -3.55 -0.11 6.25
N GLY A 35 -4.83 -0.35 6.58
CA GLY A 35 -5.65 0.62 7.31
C GLY A 35 -6.07 1.82 6.48
N LYS A 36 -6.25 2.97 7.14
CA LYS A 36 -6.98 4.12 6.56
C LYS A 36 -6.24 4.84 5.42
N VAL A 37 -4.91 4.76 5.38
CA VAL A 37 -4.08 5.43 4.36
C VAL A 37 -4.43 5.00 2.93
N VAL A 38 -5.10 3.85 2.77
CA VAL A 38 -5.62 3.41 1.47
C VAL A 38 -6.55 4.44 0.82
N TRP A 39 -7.37 5.13 1.62
CA TRP A 39 -8.33 6.10 1.10
C TRP A 39 -7.63 7.36 0.60
N ASP A 40 -6.60 7.80 1.31
CA ASP A 40 -5.74 8.90 0.89
C ASP A 40 -5.01 8.56 -0.42
N ALA A 41 -4.49 7.33 -0.52
CA ALA A 41 -3.84 6.83 -1.73
C ALA A 41 -4.80 6.74 -2.92
N PHE A 42 -6.04 6.25 -2.71
CA PHE A 42 -7.04 6.19 -3.76
C PHE A 42 -7.41 7.59 -4.28
N ALA A 43 -7.64 8.54 -3.37
CA ALA A 43 -7.96 9.92 -3.71
C ALA A 43 -6.82 10.58 -4.49
N GLU A 44 -5.57 10.41 -4.04
CA GLU A 44 -4.42 10.99 -4.75
C GLU A 44 -4.20 10.34 -6.11
N ARG A 45 -4.38 9.02 -6.23
CA ARG A 45 -4.29 8.33 -7.52
C ARG A 45 -5.31 8.87 -8.52
N GLU A 46 -6.56 9.03 -8.09
CA GLU A 46 -7.64 9.60 -8.91
C GLU A 46 -7.28 11.01 -9.38
N LYS A 47 -6.83 11.87 -8.46
CA LYS A 47 -6.38 13.24 -8.75
C LYS A 47 -5.25 13.27 -9.78
N ARG A 48 -4.32 12.31 -9.75
CA ARG A 48 -3.18 12.22 -10.68
C ARG A 48 -3.48 11.48 -11.98
N GLY A 49 -4.60 10.75 -12.07
CA GLY A 49 -4.87 9.83 -13.18
C GLY A 49 -3.81 8.72 -13.30
N ALA A 50 -3.17 8.34 -12.19
CA ALA A 50 -2.11 7.33 -12.19
C ALA A 50 -2.68 5.92 -12.36
N LYS A 51 -2.00 5.07 -13.12
CA LYS A 51 -2.40 3.68 -13.37
C LYS A 51 -1.79 2.67 -12.37
N PHE A 52 -1.48 3.12 -11.16
CA PHE A 52 -0.90 2.28 -10.13
C PHE A 52 -2.01 1.50 -9.40
N ALA A 53 -1.76 0.23 -9.10
CA ALA A 53 -2.68 -0.59 -8.31
C ALA A 53 -2.44 -0.32 -6.82
N ILE A 54 -3.51 -0.14 -6.03
CA ILE A 54 -3.45 0.00 -4.58
C ILE A 54 -4.03 -1.25 -3.94
N VAL A 55 -3.17 -2.03 -3.30
CA VAL A 55 -3.49 -3.33 -2.71
C VAL A 55 -3.44 -3.22 -1.19
N ARG A 56 -4.50 -3.67 -0.53
CA ARG A 56 -4.61 -3.59 0.93
C ARG A 56 -4.15 -4.87 1.58
N LEU A 57 -3.27 -4.79 2.57
CA LEU A 57 -2.97 -5.87 3.49
C LEU A 57 -3.83 -5.68 4.74
N GLU A 58 -4.90 -6.47 4.85
CA GLU A 58 -5.80 -6.45 6.01
C GLU A 58 -5.25 -7.33 7.14
N GLN A 59 -4.44 -8.34 6.81
CA GLN A 59 -3.72 -9.17 7.79
C GLN A 59 -2.22 -8.94 7.70
N LEU A 60 -1.63 -8.47 8.81
CA LEU A 60 -0.17 -8.38 8.95
C LEU A 60 0.42 -9.66 9.56
N TYR A 61 -0.31 -10.33 10.46
CA TYR A 61 0.14 -11.57 11.09
C TYR A 61 -1.01 -12.57 11.29
N PRO A 62 -0.85 -13.86 10.93
CA PRO A 62 0.27 -14.45 10.17
C PRO A 62 0.44 -13.81 8.79
N PHE A 63 1.68 -13.69 8.31
CA PHE A 63 1.96 -12.89 7.11
C PHE A 63 1.46 -13.57 5.82
N PRO A 64 0.57 -12.93 5.03
CA PRO A 64 -0.14 -13.58 3.92
C PRO A 64 0.65 -13.56 2.60
N ILE A 65 1.88 -14.09 2.60
CA ILE A 65 2.78 -14.02 1.42
C ILE A 65 2.21 -14.70 0.17
N GLU A 66 1.45 -15.79 0.33
CA GLU A 66 0.89 -16.53 -0.80
C GLU A 66 -0.26 -15.74 -1.47
N GLN A 67 -1.08 -15.03 -0.69
CA GLN A 67 -2.08 -14.09 -1.19
C GLN A 67 -1.41 -12.95 -1.96
N ILE A 68 -0.33 -12.36 -1.41
CA ILE A 68 0.45 -11.30 -2.07
C ILE A 68 0.95 -11.80 -3.43
N LYS A 69 1.61 -12.97 -3.48
CA LYS A 69 2.10 -13.57 -4.74
C LYS A 69 0.99 -13.80 -5.76
N ARG A 70 -0.22 -14.21 -5.32
CA ARG A 70 -1.39 -14.37 -6.20
C ARG A 70 -1.88 -13.05 -6.80
N ILE A 71 -1.74 -11.94 -6.08
CA ILE A 71 -2.06 -10.62 -6.62
C ILE A 71 -0.97 -10.17 -7.60
N LEU A 72 0.30 -10.31 -7.21
CA LEU A 72 1.44 -9.96 -8.07
C LEU A 72 1.39 -10.67 -9.43
N SER A 73 0.96 -11.94 -9.48
CA SER A 73 0.87 -12.68 -10.74
C SER A 73 -0.18 -12.14 -11.72
N LYS A 74 -1.14 -11.32 -11.26
CA LYS A 74 -2.12 -10.63 -12.12
C LYS A 74 -1.49 -9.45 -12.86
N TYR A 75 -0.53 -8.77 -12.25
CA TYR A 75 0.08 -7.53 -12.75
C TYR A 75 1.46 -7.79 -13.37
N LYS A 76 1.49 -8.37 -14.57
CA LYS A 76 2.73 -8.88 -15.18
C LYS A 76 3.77 -7.80 -15.51
N ASN A 77 3.30 -6.58 -15.76
CA ASN A 77 4.14 -5.43 -16.10
C ASN A 77 4.58 -4.64 -14.87
N ALA A 78 4.06 -4.97 -13.68
CA ALA A 78 4.47 -4.32 -12.45
C ALA A 78 5.88 -4.77 -12.05
N LYS A 79 6.80 -3.82 -11.94
CA LYS A 79 8.18 -4.05 -11.47
C LYS A 79 8.50 -3.32 -10.17
N GLU A 80 7.68 -2.33 -9.83
CA GLU A 80 7.85 -1.53 -8.62
C GLU A 80 6.79 -1.91 -7.59
N LEU A 81 7.24 -2.27 -6.39
CA LEU A 81 6.39 -2.52 -5.24
C LEU A 81 6.70 -1.46 -4.19
N VAL A 82 5.68 -0.72 -3.74
CA VAL A 82 5.81 0.32 -2.73
C VAL A 82 5.07 -0.12 -1.47
N TRP A 83 5.72 -0.10 -0.31
CA TRP A 83 5.04 -0.13 0.98
C TRP A 83 4.72 1.30 1.42
N LEU A 84 3.45 1.66 1.42
CA LEU A 84 2.94 2.95 1.92
C LEU A 84 2.39 2.77 3.33
N GLN A 85 2.84 3.61 4.25
CA GLN A 85 2.27 3.73 5.58
C GLN A 85 2.24 5.19 6.05
N GLU A 86 1.30 5.53 6.92
CA GLU A 86 1.24 6.89 7.47
C GLU A 86 2.01 7.02 8.79
N GLU A 87 2.37 5.91 9.41
CA GLU A 87 3.21 5.85 10.59
C GLU A 87 4.63 6.34 10.25
N PRO A 88 5.37 6.92 11.22
CA PRO A 88 6.79 7.19 11.08
C PRO A 88 7.60 5.95 10.63
N GLU A 89 8.70 6.14 9.90
CA GLU A 89 9.55 5.05 9.37
C GLU A 89 10.01 4.06 10.45
N ASN A 90 10.28 4.56 11.67
CA ASN A 90 10.67 3.76 12.82
C ASN A 90 9.49 3.07 13.54
N MET A 91 8.27 3.22 13.04
CA MET A 91 7.02 2.71 13.59
C MET A 91 6.22 1.95 12.53
N GLY A 92 5.04 1.47 12.95
CA GLY A 92 4.17 0.71 12.07
C GLY A 92 4.77 -0.62 11.64
N PRO A 93 4.21 -1.24 10.60
CA PRO A 93 4.61 -2.57 10.15
C PRO A 93 5.82 -2.58 9.21
N ARG A 94 6.37 -1.41 8.85
CA ARG A 94 7.46 -1.21 7.87
C ARG A 94 8.51 -2.31 7.89
N TYR A 95 9.27 -2.43 8.98
CA TYR A 95 10.39 -3.37 9.09
C TYR A 95 9.93 -4.84 9.11
N PHE A 96 8.77 -5.11 9.71
CA PHE A 96 8.20 -6.44 9.75
C PHE A 96 7.82 -6.93 8.35
N VAL A 97 7.12 -6.09 7.58
CA VAL A 97 6.73 -6.39 6.19
C VAL A 97 7.99 -6.57 5.34
N ASP A 98 8.96 -5.68 5.49
CA ASP A 98 10.18 -5.67 4.70
C ASP A 98 10.93 -7.00 4.70
N ASP A 99 11.14 -7.55 5.90
CA ASP A 99 11.80 -8.82 6.08
C ASP A 99 11.01 -9.96 5.41
N ARG A 100 9.67 -9.90 5.41
CA ARG A 100 8.83 -10.93 4.78
C ARG A 100 8.72 -10.82 3.26
N ILE A 101 8.81 -9.61 2.71
CA ILE A 101 8.74 -9.41 1.26
C ILE A 101 10.12 -9.35 0.59
N TRP A 102 11.22 -9.39 1.37
CA TRP A 102 12.59 -9.31 0.85
C TRP A 102 12.86 -10.29 -0.29
N SER A 103 12.34 -11.52 -0.19
CA SER A 103 12.51 -12.57 -1.21
C SER A 103 11.95 -12.17 -2.59
N LEU A 104 11.03 -11.20 -2.68
CA LEU A 104 10.51 -10.68 -3.93
C LEU A 104 11.57 -9.90 -4.72
N LYS A 105 12.60 -9.33 -4.07
CA LYS A 105 13.74 -8.72 -4.77
C LYS A 105 14.44 -9.72 -5.69
N GLN A 106 14.57 -10.97 -5.25
CA GLN A 106 15.18 -12.05 -6.04
C GLN A 106 14.33 -12.46 -7.24
N GLN A 107 13.07 -12.04 -7.29
CA GLN A 107 12.16 -12.22 -8.43
C GLN A 107 12.19 -11.03 -9.39
N GLY A 108 13.06 -10.04 -9.15
CA GLY A 108 13.25 -8.87 -10.02
C GLY A 108 12.34 -7.68 -9.71
N TYR A 109 11.69 -7.65 -8.54
CA TYR A 109 10.92 -6.49 -8.08
C TYR A 109 11.81 -5.44 -7.41
N ALA A 110 11.61 -4.18 -7.74
CA ALA A 110 12.15 -3.05 -6.99
C ALA A 110 11.23 -2.77 -5.80
N LEU A 111 11.76 -2.86 -4.57
CA LEU A 111 11.00 -2.58 -3.36
C LEU A 111 11.33 -1.18 -2.84
N HIS A 112 10.30 -0.38 -2.67
CA HIS A 112 10.34 0.96 -2.11
C HIS A 112 9.46 1.06 -0.87
N HIS A 113 9.72 2.06 -0.05
CA HIS A 113 8.91 2.39 1.10
C HIS A 113 8.67 3.88 1.17
N VAL A 114 7.49 4.24 1.64
CA VAL A 114 7.06 5.62 1.83
C VAL A 114 6.35 5.68 3.17
N ALA A 115 6.92 6.44 4.09
CA ALA A 115 6.45 6.60 5.46
C ALA A 115 6.70 8.05 5.92
N ARG A 116 6.10 8.45 7.04
CA ARG A 116 6.46 9.72 7.67
C ARG A 116 7.91 9.65 8.19
N VAL A 117 8.56 10.81 8.33
CA VAL A 117 9.91 10.89 8.90
C VAL A 117 9.94 10.29 10.30
N GLU A 118 11.03 9.60 10.65
CA GLU A 118 11.22 9.01 11.97
C GLU A 118 11.03 10.04 13.10
N SER A 119 10.41 9.60 14.18
CA SER A 119 10.10 10.48 15.31
C SER A 119 10.05 9.68 16.62
N GLY A 120 10.34 10.38 17.73
CA GLY A 120 10.11 9.84 19.07
C GLY A 120 8.64 9.86 19.48
N SER A 121 7.82 10.67 18.80
CA SER A 121 6.35 10.73 18.99
C SER A 121 5.64 10.04 17.82
N PRO A 122 4.52 9.32 18.05
CA PRO A 122 3.76 8.68 16.97
C PRO A 122 3.22 9.64 15.90
N ALA A 123 2.98 10.90 16.28
CA ALA A 123 2.54 11.95 15.37
C ALA A 123 2.95 13.34 15.89
N THR A 124 2.96 14.32 14.98
CA THR A 124 3.02 15.74 15.34
C THR A 124 1.76 16.18 16.08
N GLY A 125 1.92 17.10 17.05
CA GLY A 125 0.80 17.69 17.79
C GLY A 125 0.10 18.83 17.06
N SER A 126 0.62 19.26 15.91
CA SER A 126 0.05 20.34 15.10
C SER A 126 -0.72 19.77 13.91
N LYS A 127 -2.01 20.12 13.80
CA LYS A 127 -2.86 19.70 12.66
C LYS A 127 -2.28 20.17 11.32
N THR A 128 -1.77 21.39 11.24
CA THR A 128 -1.18 21.94 10.02
C THR A 128 0.04 21.14 9.55
N ILE A 129 0.91 20.74 10.48
CA ILE A 129 2.08 19.93 10.14
C ILE A 129 1.63 18.52 9.73
N HIS A 130 0.64 17.96 10.43
CA HIS A 130 0.12 16.63 10.11
C HIS A 130 -0.46 16.53 8.70
N ASP A 131 -1.17 17.58 8.27
CA ASP A 131 -1.75 17.65 6.92
C ASP A 131 -0.65 17.82 5.87
N GLN A 132 0.37 18.65 6.14
CA GLN A 132 1.53 18.78 5.26
C GLN A 132 2.30 17.46 5.11
N GLU A 133 2.53 16.74 6.22
CA GLU A 133 3.19 15.43 6.20
C GLU A 133 2.40 14.42 5.35
N LEU A 134 1.07 14.47 5.37
CA LEU A 134 0.23 13.61 4.53
C LEU A 134 0.37 13.99 3.04
N ASP A 135 0.36 15.28 2.72
CA ASP A 135 0.56 15.75 1.34
C ASP A 135 1.94 15.34 0.79
N ASP A 136 2.99 15.44 1.60
CA ASP A 136 4.35 15.04 1.25
C ASP A 136 4.45 13.52 1.05
N LEU A 137 3.83 12.74 1.94
CA LEU A 137 3.74 11.28 1.87
C LEU A 137 3.06 10.83 0.57
N MET A 138 1.93 11.46 0.22
CA MET A 138 1.22 11.20 -1.02
C MET A 138 2.05 11.63 -2.24
N ALA A 139 2.73 12.78 -2.19
CA ALA A 139 3.57 13.24 -3.27
C ALA A 139 4.72 12.26 -3.57
N GLN A 140 5.37 11.75 -2.53
CA GLN A 140 6.45 10.77 -2.63
C GLN A 140 5.96 9.41 -3.16
N THR A 141 4.80 8.94 -2.69
CA THR A 141 4.22 7.65 -3.15
C THR A 141 4.01 7.61 -4.67
N PHE A 142 3.61 8.74 -5.24
CA PHE A 142 3.30 8.87 -6.67
C PHE A 142 4.38 9.59 -7.48
N SER A 143 5.59 9.79 -6.96
CA SER A 143 6.70 10.35 -7.75
C SER A 143 7.33 9.29 -8.67
N ASN A 144 8.21 9.73 -9.58
CA ASN A 144 9.08 8.85 -10.36
C ASN A 144 10.39 8.65 -9.57
N TRP A 145 10.91 7.43 -9.55
CA TRP A 145 12.07 7.00 -8.73
C TRP A 145 13.12 6.37 -9.62
#